data_AF-A0A7Z9Y7S2-F1
#
_entry.id   AF-A0A7Z9Y7S2-F1
#
_cell.length_a   1.000
_cell.length_b   1.000
_cell.length_c   1.000
_cell.angle_alpha   90.00
_cell.angle_beta   90.00
_cell.angle_gamma   90.00
#
_symmetry.space_group_name_H-M   'P 1'
#
loop_
_entity.id
_entity.type
_entity.pdbx_description
1 polymer ?
#
loop_
_entity_poly.entity_id
_entity_poly.type
_entity_poly.pdbx_seq_one_letter_code
_entity_poly.pdbx_strand_id
1 'polypeptide(L)'
;MVKRRDERMPEKHELPVPMPIPSLRDEIRGALERLQRLEREAIALRNILERMVEILSQPVAAYEVEGETIIITQGDIAAVRARLTKPRSDEVVQVLALARKLSEKRAFLSPEERERLFWENVEAIRAEAIAQGTAIEDPAEAAIGD
;
A
#
# COMPACT_ATOMS: atom_id res chain seq x y z
N MET A 1 -13.87 -12.05 -93.55
CA MET A 1 -13.00 -12.30 -92.38
C MET A 1 -12.45 -10.99 -91.86
N VAL A 2 -12.96 -10.47 -90.74
CA VAL A 2 -12.20 -9.69 -89.74
C VAL A 2 -12.91 -9.87 -88.38
N LYS A 3 -12.10 -10.01 -87.34
CA LYS A 3 -12.40 -10.54 -85.99
C LYS A 3 -13.11 -9.52 -85.07
N ARG A 4 -13.78 -10.10 -84.06
CA ARG A 4 -14.36 -9.49 -82.85
C ARG A 4 -13.47 -8.41 -82.20
N ARG A 5 -14.11 -7.42 -81.57
CA ARG A 5 -13.61 -6.83 -80.32
C ARG A 5 -14.76 -6.74 -79.31
N ASP A 6 -14.62 -7.52 -78.25
CA ASP A 6 -15.41 -7.43 -77.02
C ASP A 6 -15.21 -6.06 -76.38
N GLU A 7 -16.28 -5.26 -76.28
CA GLU A 7 -16.32 -4.09 -75.43
C GLU A 7 -16.68 -4.54 -74.01
N ARG A 8 -15.67 -4.90 -73.21
CA ARG A 8 -15.83 -4.94 -71.75
C ARG A 8 -15.75 -3.52 -71.21
N MET A 9 -16.87 -3.03 -70.69
CA MET A 9 -16.94 -1.80 -69.88
C MET A 9 -15.98 -1.93 -68.68
N PRO A 10 -15.24 -0.87 -68.31
CA PRO A 10 -14.39 -0.92 -67.12
C PRO A 10 -15.26 -0.99 -65.86
N GLU A 11 -15.02 -1.99 -65.03
CA GLU A 11 -15.57 -2.09 -63.68
C GLU A 11 -15.25 -0.80 -62.92
N LYS A 12 -16.29 -0.09 -62.49
CA LYS A 12 -16.16 1.08 -61.61
C LYS A 12 -15.48 0.62 -60.34
N HIS A 13 -14.19 0.92 -60.20
CA HIS A 13 -13.52 0.84 -58.91
C HIS A 13 -14.17 1.91 -58.02
N GLU A 14 -15.12 1.48 -57.19
CA GLU A 14 -15.64 2.31 -56.11
C GLU A 14 -14.47 2.64 -55.20
N LEU A 15 -14.06 3.91 -55.19
CA LEU A 15 -13.09 4.41 -54.23
C LEU A 15 -13.61 4.10 -52.82
N PRO A 16 -12.77 3.61 -51.89
CA PRO A 16 -13.20 3.37 -50.53
C PRO A 16 -13.76 4.67 -49.94
N VAL A 17 -14.97 4.58 -49.38
CA VAL A 17 -15.63 5.71 -48.72
C VAL A 17 -14.67 6.27 -47.67
N PRO A 18 -14.28 7.56 -47.72
CA PRO A 18 -13.38 8.12 -46.72
C PRO A 18 -14.04 8.00 -45.35
N MET A 19 -13.38 7.31 -44.42
CA MET A 19 -13.82 7.29 -43.03
C MET A 19 -13.87 8.75 -42.52
N PRO A 20 -14.92 9.15 -41.80
CA PRO A 20 -15.01 10.50 -41.27
C PRO A 20 -13.84 10.75 -40.31
N ILE A 21 -12.99 11.72 -40.64
CA ILE A 21 -11.94 12.20 -39.75
C ILE A 21 -12.63 12.98 -38.62
N PRO A 22 -12.46 12.59 -37.34
CA PRO A 22 -13.02 13.34 -36.23
C PRO A 22 -12.61 14.80 -36.33
N SER A 23 -13.54 15.72 -36.08
CA SER A 23 -13.17 17.13 -36.08
C SER A 23 -12.23 17.38 -34.90
N LEU A 24 -11.18 18.19 -35.10
CA LEU A 24 -10.26 18.59 -34.03
C LEU A 24 -11.00 19.08 -32.77
N ARG A 25 -12.18 19.68 -32.96
CA ARG A 25 -13.08 20.12 -31.88
C ARG A 25 -13.62 18.96 -31.05
N ASP A 26 -14.01 17.85 -31.67
CA ASP A 26 -14.54 16.68 -30.96
C ASP A 26 -13.44 15.91 -30.23
N GLU A 27 -12.24 15.87 -30.80
CA GLU A 27 -11.06 15.33 -30.12
C GLU A 27 -10.69 16.15 -28.87
N ILE A 28 -10.65 17.49 -28.99
CA ILE A 28 -10.42 18.40 -27.86
C ILE A 28 -11.51 18.23 -26.79
N ARG A 29 -12.78 18.13 -27.19
CA ARG A 29 -13.89 17.89 -26.24
C ARG A 29 -13.69 16.57 -25.49
N GLY A 30 -13.42 15.48 -26.20
CA GLY A 30 -13.17 14.18 -25.60
C GLY A 30 -11.94 14.18 -24.68
N ALA A 31 -10.90 14.94 -25.00
CA ALA A 31 -9.73 15.11 -24.13
C ALA A 31 -10.07 15.87 -22.85
N LEU A 32 -10.84 16.97 -22.94
CA LEU A 32 -11.28 17.75 -21.77
C LEU A 32 -12.18 16.93 -20.83
N GLU A 33 -13.10 16.13 -21.37
CA GLU A 33 -13.95 15.23 -20.57
C GLU A 33 -13.12 14.17 -19.83
N ARG A 34 -12.09 13.61 -20.49
CA ARG A 34 -11.16 12.66 -19.85
C ARG A 34 -10.35 13.34 -18.75
N LEU A 35 -9.85 14.55 -18.97
CA LEU A 35 -9.13 15.32 -17.95
C LEU A 35 -10.01 15.57 -16.72
N GLN A 36 -11.24 16.04 -16.92
CA GLN A 36 -12.19 16.25 -15.81
C GLN A 36 -12.54 14.96 -15.06
N ARG A 37 -12.59 13.82 -15.76
CA ARG A 37 -12.78 12.52 -15.10
C ARG A 37 -11.56 12.15 -14.25
N LEU A 38 -10.35 12.27 -14.80
CA LEU A 38 -9.12 11.97 -14.08
C LEU A 38 -8.92 12.89 -12.87
N GLU A 39 -9.26 14.17 -12.98
CA GLU A 39 -9.23 15.11 -11.84
C GLU A 39 -10.18 14.66 -10.73
N ARG A 40 -11.40 14.22 -11.06
CA ARG A 40 -12.36 13.70 -10.08
C ARG A 40 -11.91 12.38 -9.45
N GLU A 41 -11.26 11.52 -10.21
CA GLU A 41 -10.68 10.26 -9.71
C GLU A 41 -9.49 10.56 -8.76
N ALA A 42 -8.60 11.50 -9.13
CA ALA A 42 -7.46 11.90 -8.30
C ALA A 42 -7.91 12.56 -6.98
N ILE A 43 -8.79 13.57 -7.08
CA ILE A 43 -10.00 13.72 -6.26
C ILE A 43 -10.23 12.70 -5.13
N ALA A 44 -11.04 11.71 -5.50
CA ALA A 44 -11.51 10.65 -4.64
C ALA A 44 -10.36 9.83 -4.05
N LEU A 45 -9.32 9.52 -4.82
CA LEU A 45 -8.16 8.78 -4.34
C LEU A 45 -7.42 9.53 -3.24
N ARG A 46 -7.24 10.85 -3.37
CA ARG A 46 -6.62 11.66 -2.32
C ARG A 46 -7.44 11.60 -1.03
N ASN A 47 -8.75 11.77 -1.12
CA ASN A 47 -9.62 11.71 0.06
C ASN A 47 -9.59 10.32 0.74
N ILE A 48 -9.48 9.24 -0.04
CA ILE A 48 -9.31 7.88 0.50
C ILE A 48 -7.98 7.76 1.25
N LEU A 49 -6.90 8.24 0.64
CA LEU A 49 -5.57 8.21 1.26
C LEU A 49 -5.52 9.03 2.56
N GLU A 50 -6.09 10.24 2.55
CA GLU A 50 -6.21 11.09 3.75
C GLU A 50 -6.92 10.33 4.87
N ARG A 51 -8.06 9.70 4.58
CA ARG A 51 -8.80 8.92 5.57
C ARG A 51 -8.02 7.70 6.07
N MET A 52 -7.28 7.02 5.21
CA MET A 52 -6.43 5.89 5.62
C MET A 52 -5.29 6.36 6.54
N VAL A 53 -4.65 7.48 6.22
CA VAL A 53 -3.59 8.07 7.06
C VAL A 53 -4.16 8.45 8.42
N GLU A 54 -5.34 9.06 8.48
CA GLU A 54 -6.02 9.39 9.74
C GLU A 54 -6.26 8.15 10.59
N ILE A 55 -6.81 7.07 10.01
CA ILE A 55 -7.07 5.82 10.71
C ILE A 55 -5.76 5.21 11.23
N LEU A 56 -4.73 5.10 10.38
CA LEU A 56 -3.46 4.49 10.75
C LEU A 56 -2.69 5.32 11.80
N SER A 57 -2.93 6.63 11.86
CA SER A 57 -2.31 7.51 12.85
C SER A 57 -2.98 7.50 14.22
N GLN A 58 -4.13 6.80 14.37
CA GLN A 58 -4.83 6.74 15.65
C GLN A 58 -3.97 6.02 16.71
N PRO A 59 -3.81 6.60 17.91
CA PRO A 59 -3.07 5.95 18.99
C PRO A 59 -3.86 4.76 19.54
N VAL A 60 -3.14 3.67 19.82
CA VAL A 60 -3.65 2.43 20.41
C VAL A 60 -3.18 2.29 21.86
N ALA A 61 -1.90 2.56 22.10
CA ALA A 61 -1.29 2.45 23.42
C ALA A 61 -0.14 3.45 23.58
N ALA A 62 0.23 3.76 24.81
CA ALA A 62 1.37 4.60 25.15
C ALA A 62 2.20 3.91 26.23
N TYR A 63 3.52 3.90 26.04
CA TYR A 63 4.48 3.24 26.91
C TYR A 63 5.55 4.25 27.33
N GLU A 64 5.99 4.20 28.59
CA GLU A 64 7.16 4.94 29.04
C GLU A 64 8.38 4.04 28.96
N VAL A 65 9.36 4.41 28.12
CA VAL A 65 10.60 3.64 27.93
C VAL A 65 11.76 4.62 28.07
N GLU A 66 12.66 4.37 29.01
CA GLU A 66 13.85 5.21 29.27
C GLU A 66 13.54 6.71 29.47
N GLY A 67 12.37 7.05 30.02
CA GLY A 67 11.93 8.43 30.21
C GLY A 67 11.31 9.10 28.98
N GLU A 68 11.09 8.35 27.90
CA GLU A 68 10.38 8.82 26.70
C GLU A 68 9.02 8.11 26.56
N THR A 69 7.96 8.86 26.23
CA THR A 69 6.66 8.29 25.90
C THR A 69 6.63 7.81 24.45
N ILE A 70 6.55 6.50 24.25
CA ILE A 70 6.39 5.85 22.96
C ILE A 70 4.92 5.56 22.70
N ILE A 71 4.34 6.22 21.71
CA ILE A 71 2.95 5.99 21.28
C ILE A 71 2.95 4.91 20.19
N ILE A 72 2.17 3.85 20.38
CA ILE A 72 1.89 2.83 19.37
C ILE A 72 0.59 3.20 18.65
N THR A 73 0.62 3.21 17.32
CA THR A 73 -0.49 3.60 16.44
C THR A 73 -1.15 2.39 15.79
N GLN A 74 -2.33 2.58 15.19
CA GLN A 74 -3.00 1.55 14.37
C GLN A 74 -2.12 1.10 13.20
N GLY A 75 -1.31 2.00 12.64
CA GLY A 75 -0.32 1.68 11.60
C GLY A 75 0.75 0.72 12.10
N ASP A 76 1.27 0.94 13.31
CA ASP A 76 2.27 0.07 13.92
C ASP A 76 1.69 -1.35 14.14
N ILE A 77 0.45 -1.43 14.64
CA ILE A 77 -0.29 -2.70 14.84
C ILE A 77 -0.52 -3.41 13.51
N ALA A 78 -0.98 -2.70 12.47
CA ALA A 78 -1.21 -3.26 11.15
C ALA A 78 0.08 -3.81 10.53
N ALA A 79 1.20 -3.08 10.69
CA ALA A 79 2.49 -3.47 10.18
C ALA A 79 3.05 -4.74 10.86
N VAL A 80 2.77 -4.94 12.15
CA VAL A 80 3.09 -6.20 12.85
C VAL A 80 2.19 -7.33 12.38
N ARG A 81 0.86 -7.11 12.38
CA ARG A 81 -0.12 -8.14 11.98
C ARG A 81 0.13 -8.67 10.57
N ALA A 82 0.57 -7.83 9.64
CA ALA A 82 0.90 -8.22 8.28
C ALA A 82 2.05 -9.23 8.19
N ARG A 83 2.95 -9.27 9.17
CA ARG A 83 4.11 -10.18 9.22
C ARG A 83 3.87 -11.42 10.09
N LEU A 84 2.77 -11.46 10.84
CA LEU A 84 2.45 -12.60 11.70
C LEU A 84 1.89 -13.76 10.88
N THR A 85 2.46 -14.94 11.06
CA THR A 85 1.98 -16.17 10.42
C THR A 85 0.68 -16.73 11.01
N LYS A 86 0.32 -16.31 12.24
CA LYS A 86 -0.91 -16.71 12.94
C LYS A 86 -1.46 -15.53 13.73
N PRO A 87 -2.80 -15.45 13.94
CA PRO A 87 -3.39 -14.48 14.85
C PRO A 87 -2.78 -14.59 16.26
N ARG A 88 -2.56 -13.44 16.89
CA ARG A 88 -2.03 -13.30 18.25
C ARG A 88 -2.93 -12.36 19.05
N SER A 89 -2.84 -12.45 20.38
CA SER A 89 -3.53 -11.53 21.28
C SER A 89 -3.07 -10.08 21.04
N ASP A 90 -3.95 -9.12 21.32
CA ASP A 90 -3.63 -7.71 21.13
C ASP A 90 -2.45 -7.26 22.00
N GLU A 91 -2.28 -7.85 23.18
CA GLU A 91 -1.13 -7.61 24.06
C GLU A 91 0.19 -8.02 23.40
N VAL A 92 0.26 -9.22 22.81
CA VAL A 92 1.46 -9.69 22.09
C VAL A 92 1.73 -8.79 20.89
N VAL A 93 0.71 -8.43 20.11
CA VAL A 93 0.88 -7.54 18.95
C VAL A 93 1.39 -6.16 19.37
N GLN A 94 0.92 -5.62 20.50
CA GLN A 94 1.41 -4.35 21.03
C GLN A 94 2.87 -4.41 21.48
N VAL A 95 3.28 -5.49 22.15
CA VAL A 95 4.69 -5.70 22.54
C VAL A 95 5.60 -5.77 21.32
N LEU A 96 5.21 -6.54 20.31
CA LEU A 96 5.96 -6.63 19.06
C LEU A 96 5.99 -5.28 18.32
N ALA A 97 4.91 -4.50 18.37
CA ALA A 97 4.86 -3.16 17.78
C ALA A 97 5.81 -2.20 18.51
N LEU A 98 5.86 -2.26 19.84
CA LEU A 98 6.79 -1.47 20.64
C LEU A 98 8.25 -1.83 20.35
N ALA A 99 8.58 -3.12 20.38
CA ALA A 99 9.94 -3.59 20.09
C ALA A 99 10.40 -3.19 18.69
N ARG A 100 9.51 -3.30 17.69
CA ARG A 100 9.77 -2.83 16.32
C ARG A 100 10.05 -1.34 16.29
N LYS A 101 9.19 -0.53 16.90
CA LYS A 101 9.34 0.94 16.93
C LYS A 101 10.64 1.37 17.60
N LEU A 102 11.03 0.70 18.68
CA LEU A 102 12.31 0.95 19.37
C LEU A 102 13.51 0.57 18.49
N SER A 103 13.44 -0.54 17.75
CA SER A 103 14.51 -0.94 16.82
C SER A 103 14.64 0.01 15.62
N GLU A 104 13.50 0.50 15.10
CA GLU A 104 13.45 1.41 13.95
C GLU A 104 14.02 2.80 14.28
N LYS A 105 13.97 3.24 15.55
CA LYS A 105 14.65 4.47 15.99
C LYS A 105 16.15 4.44 15.72
N ARG A 106 16.75 3.25 15.61
CA ARG A 106 18.17 3.07 15.26
C ARG A 106 18.33 2.75 13.77
N ALA A 107 17.70 3.56 12.91
CA ALA A 107 17.70 3.38 11.45
C ALA A 107 19.08 3.38 10.79
N PHE A 108 20.11 3.88 11.47
CA PHE A 108 21.50 3.89 11.00
C PHE A 108 22.17 2.50 11.05
N LEU A 109 21.58 1.53 11.75
CA LEU A 109 22.09 0.18 11.89
C LEU A 109 21.74 -0.69 10.67
N SER A 110 22.52 -1.75 10.46
CA SER A 110 22.22 -2.73 9.41
C SER A 110 20.86 -3.42 9.67
N PRO A 111 20.22 -3.99 8.64
CA PRO A 111 19.01 -4.82 8.84
C PRO A 111 19.20 -5.91 9.91
N GLU A 112 20.32 -6.63 9.87
CA GLU A 112 20.64 -7.71 10.81
C GLU A 112 20.80 -7.19 12.24
N GLU A 113 21.43 -6.03 12.41
CA GLU A 113 21.58 -5.39 13.71
C GLU A 113 20.25 -4.90 14.29
N ARG A 114 19.36 -4.40 13.43
CA ARG A 114 17.99 -4.00 13.82
C ARG A 114 17.13 -5.21 14.19
N GLU A 115 17.25 -6.31 13.44
CA GLU A 115 16.59 -7.58 13.75
C GLU A 115 17.05 -8.12 15.12
N ARG A 116 18.35 -8.09 15.39
CA ARG A 116 18.88 -8.48 16.71
C ARG A 116 18.32 -7.58 17.82
N LEU A 117 18.38 -6.26 17.64
CA LEU A 117 17.83 -5.30 18.61
C LEU A 117 16.33 -5.46 18.82
N PHE A 118 15.60 -5.81 17.78
CA PHE A 118 14.17 -6.10 17.88
C PHE A 118 13.93 -7.22 18.91
N TRP A 119 14.61 -8.36 18.76
CA TRP A 119 14.46 -9.48 19.69
C TRP A 119 14.99 -9.18 21.09
N GLU A 120 16.08 -8.41 21.21
CA GLU A 120 16.56 -7.91 22.50
C GLU A 120 15.49 -7.05 23.20
N ASN A 121 14.83 -6.15 22.47
CA ASN A 121 13.75 -5.33 23.00
C ASN A 121 12.53 -6.17 23.40
N VAL A 122 12.17 -7.18 22.61
CA VAL A 122 11.07 -8.11 22.93
C VAL A 122 11.32 -8.79 24.28
N GLU A 123 12.51 -9.34 24.50
CA GLU A 123 12.87 -10.00 25.76
C GLU A 123 12.98 -9.01 26.93
N ALA A 124 13.49 -7.80 26.69
CA ALA A 124 13.54 -6.76 27.72
C ALA A 124 12.13 -6.36 28.20
N ILE A 125 11.20 -6.13 27.27
CA ILE A 125 9.80 -5.80 27.57
C ILE A 125 9.12 -6.96 28.31
N ARG A 126 9.38 -8.20 27.88
CA ARG A 126 8.85 -9.40 28.54
C ARG A 126 9.37 -9.52 29.98
N ALA A 127 10.67 -9.35 30.19
CA ALA A 127 11.29 -9.45 31.51
C ALA A 127 10.73 -8.38 32.47
N GLU A 128 10.52 -7.16 31.98
CA GLU A 128 9.89 -6.08 32.75
C GLU A 128 8.45 -6.41 33.13
N ALA A 129 7.64 -6.92 32.20
CA ALA A 129 6.26 -7.32 32.49
C ALA A 129 6.19 -8.43 33.54
N ILE A 130 7.05 -9.45 33.44
CA ILE A 130 7.16 -10.51 34.45
C ILE A 130 7.52 -9.91 35.82
N ALA A 131 8.46 -8.95 35.87
CA ALA A 131 8.85 -8.28 37.11
C ALA A 131 7.69 -7.46 37.71
N GLN A 132 6.81 -6.90 36.88
CA GLN A 132 5.61 -6.17 37.29
C GLN A 132 4.43 -7.10 37.64
N GLY A 133 4.60 -8.42 37.50
CA GLY A 133 3.56 -9.41 37.79
C GLY A 133 2.49 -9.54 36.70
N THR A 134 2.73 -8.97 35.51
CA THR A 134 1.88 -9.15 34.32
C THR A 134 2.44 -10.29 33.46
N ALA A 135 1.65 -11.36 33.33
CA ALA A 135 2.01 -12.46 32.43
C ALA A 135 1.75 -12.03 30.98
N ILE A 136 2.80 -12.03 30.16
CA ILE A 136 2.70 -11.88 28.71
C ILE A 136 2.99 -13.24 28.08
N GLU A 137 2.12 -13.72 27.18
CA GLU A 137 2.37 -14.91 26.37
C GLU A 137 3.70 -14.78 25.64
N ASP A 138 4.43 -15.90 25.45
CA ASP A 138 5.77 -15.86 24.85
C ASP A 138 5.74 -15.23 23.44
N PRO A 139 6.24 -13.98 23.29
CA PRO A 139 6.21 -13.29 22.01
C PRO A 139 7.23 -13.86 21.03
N ALA A 140 8.23 -14.63 21.49
CA ALA A 140 9.21 -15.30 20.64
C ALA A 140 8.60 -16.49 19.86
N GLU A 141 7.47 -17.04 20.32
CA GLU A 141 6.72 -18.03 19.54
C GLU A 141 5.95 -17.42 18.37
N ALA A 142 5.82 -16.09 18.31
CA ALA A 142 5.27 -15.41 17.15
C ALA A 142 6.28 -15.53 16.00
N ALA A 143 6.14 -16.55 15.16
CA ALA A 143 6.88 -16.64 13.92
C ALA A 143 6.50 -15.42 13.04
N ILE A 144 7.37 -14.42 13.05
CA ILE A 144 7.39 -13.30 12.12
C ILE A 144 7.95 -13.86 10.82
N GLY A 145 7.10 -13.98 9.80
CA GLY A 145 7.55 -14.39 8.47
C GLY A 145 8.20 -13.22 7.73
N ASP A 146 9.22 -13.53 6.93
CA ASP A 146 9.84 -12.62 5.95
C ASP A 146 8.88 -12.23 4.82
#